data_AF-A0A2D4MXZ4-F1
#
_entry.id   AF-A0A2D4MXZ4-F1
#
_cell.length_a   1.000
_cell.length_b   1.000
_cell.length_c   1.000
_cell.angle_alpha   90.00
_cell.angle_beta   90.00
_cell.angle_gamma   90.00
#
_symmetry.space_group_name_H-M   'P 1'
#
loop_
_entity.id
_entity.type
_entity.pdbx_description
1 polymer ?
#
loop_
_entity_poly.entity_id
_entity_poly.type
_entity_poly.pdbx_seq_one_letter_code
_entity_poly.pdbx_strand_id
1 'polypeptide(L)'
;NEFWASADDSTASDEIRRSVIETSRALKELFHEARERASKALGFAKRLRKDLEIAAEFTLSASVRDFLAALKAQQYTKVQIPGLENLQIFVPDTFAQEKSLILQLLNAAAGKDCSKDSDEVAGESFLLMTKYSEKDQEFDDSWSAWEGQPIKIVPQVETINTLKNMKVDNLLLVVMQPVHLVNQRKAFQQ
;
A
#
# COMPACT_ATOMS: atom_id res chain seq x y z
N ASN A 1 -72.20 30.73 21.97
CA ASN A 1 -71.10 30.62 22.94
C ASN A 1 -70.03 29.75 22.28
N GLU A 2 -69.35 30.28 21.27
CA GLU A 2 -68.35 29.58 20.45
C GLU A 2 -67.20 30.57 20.20
N PHE A 3 -66.27 30.68 21.15
CA PHE A 3 -65.08 31.51 20.95
C PHE A 3 -63.82 31.01 21.68
N TRP A 4 -63.85 29.85 22.34
CA TRP A 4 -62.75 29.41 23.22
C TRP A 4 -62.20 28.01 22.92
N ALA A 5 -62.10 27.61 21.65
CA ALA A 5 -61.53 26.30 21.26
C ALA A 5 -60.26 26.40 20.39
N SER A 6 -59.60 27.56 20.30
CA SER A 6 -58.52 27.79 19.30
C SER A 6 -57.13 28.04 19.89
N ALA A 7 -56.95 28.05 21.21
CA ALA A 7 -55.66 28.34 21.84
C ALA A 7 -54.77 27.10 22.04
N ASP A 8 -55.34 25.94 22.40
CA ASP A 8 -54.57 24.71 22.66
C ASP A 8 -54.05 24.04 21.38
N ASP A 9 -54.80 24.12 20.28
CA ASP A 9 -54.43 23.51 19.01
C ASP A 9 -53.16 24.16 18.39
N SER A 10 -52.96 25.45 18.66
CA SER A 10 -51.77 26.19 18.20
C SER A 10 -50.48 25.75 18.93
N THR A 11 -50.56 25.42 20.23
CA THR A 11 -49.37 25.00 21.01
C THR A 11 -48.94 23.59 20.65
N ALA A 12 -49.89 22.66 20.51
CA ALA A 12 -49.62 21.30 20.05
C ALA A 12 -49.06 21.28 18.62
N SER A 13 -49.62 22.10 17.72
CA SER A 13 -49.12 22.26 16.35
C SER A 13 -47.69 22.81 16.29
N ASP A 14 -47.35 23.79 17.13
CA ASP A 14 -45.99 24.33 17.20
C ASP A 14 -44.97 23.32 17.76
N GLU A 15 -45.38 22.48 18.71
CA GLU A 15 -44.53 21.41 19.24
C GLU A 15 -44.27 20.31 18.20
N ILE A 16 -45.32 19.91 17.46
CA ILE A 16 -45.18 19.00 16.32
C ILE A 16 -44.24 19.60 15.28
N ARG A 17 -44.40 20.88 14.94
CA ARG A 17 -43.55 21.57 13.96
C ARG A 17 -42.08 21.59 14.42
N ARG A 18 -41.80 21.89 15.69
CA ARG A 18 -40.44 21.83 16.25
C ARG A 18 -39.87 20.42 16.18
N SER A 19 -40.64 19.41 16.59
CA SER A 19 -40.23 18.00 16.55
C SER A 19 -39.88 17.53 15.13
N VAL A 20 -40.70 17.90 14.13
CA VAL A 20 -40.43 17.58 12.72
C VAL A 20 -39.15 18.26 12.23
N ILE A 21 -38.93 19.52 12.60
CA ILE A 21 -37.70 20.26 12.22
C ILE A 21 -36.47 19.62 12.87
N GLU A 22 -36.54 19.26 14.15
CA GLU A 22 -35.45 18.61 14.88
C GLU A 22 -35.14 17.23 14.30
N THR A 23 -36.17 16.43 14.05
CA THR A 23 -36.02 15.10 13.44
C THR A 23 -35.44 15.21 12.03
N SER A 24 -35.88 16.20 11.24
CA SER A 24 -35.34 16.45 9.90
C SER A 24 -33.87 16.89 9.94
N ARG A 25 -33.45 17.67 10.93
CA ARG A 25 -32.04 18.03 11.14
C ARG A 25 -31.21 16.82 11.51
N ALA A 26 -31.66 16.00 12.46
CA ALA A 26 -30.99 14.77 12.85
C ALA A 26 -30.83 13.81 11.66
N LEU A 27 -31.89 13.65 10.85
CA LEU A 27 -31.84 12.84 9.63
C LEU A 27 -30.82 13.39 8.62
N LYS A 28 -30.78 14.71 8.43
CA LYS A 28 -29.82 15.36 7.54
C LYS A 28 -28.38 15.13 8.00
N GLU A 29 -28.12 15.26 9.30
CA GLU A 29 -26.81 14.96 9.88
C GLU A 29 -26.40 13.50 9.67
N LEU A 30 -27.34 12.56 9.87
CA LEU A 30 -27.10 11.14 9.59
C LEU A 30 -26.74 10.89 8.12
N PHE A 31 -27.43 11.52 7.17
CA PHE A 31 -27.08 11.41 5.75
C PHE A 31 -25.71 12.02 5.43
N HIS A 32 -25.37 13.16 6.01
CA HIS A 32 -24.04 13.75 5.85
C HIS A 32 -22.96 12.82 6.37
N GLU A 33 -23.15 12.26 7.56
CA GLU A 33 -22.19 11.35 8.18
C GLU A 33 -22.05 10.04 7.39
N ALA A 34 -23.16 9.45 6.95
CA ALA A 34 -23.18 8.28 6.09
C ALA A 34 -22.46 8.53 4.76
N ARG A 35 -22.71 9.69 4.15
CA ARG A 35 -22.03 10.11 2.91
C ARG A 35 -20.53 10.28 3.11
N GLU A 36 -20.10 10.94 4.19
CA GLU A 36 -18.67 11.11 4.47
C GLU A 36 -17.97 9.76 4.70
N ARG A 37 -18.62 8.83 5.41
CA ARG A 37 -18.09 7.47 5.57
C ARG A 37 -18.00 6.73 4.22
N ALA A 38 -19.04 6.80 3.39
CA ALA A 38 -19.04 6.20 2.07
C ALA A 38 -17.95 6.78 1.16
N SER A 39 -17.75 8.10 1.18
CA SER A 39 -16.67 8.78 0.45
C SER A 39 -15.29 8.32 0.90
N LYS A 40 -15.06 8.16 2.21
CA LYS A 40 -13.80 7.64 2.76
C LYS A 40 -13.57 6.18 2.35
N ALA A 41 -14.60 5.34 2.42
CA ALA A 41 -14.55 3.94 2.00
C ALA A 41 -14.25 3.80 0.49
N LEU A 42 -14.88 4.64 -0.34
CA LEU A 42 -14.61 4.70 -1.78
C LEU A 42 -13.17 5.16 -2.06
N GLY A 43 -12.68 6.17 -1.35
CA GLY A 43 -11.30 6.64 -1.44
C GLY A 43 -10.30 5.54 -1.09
N PHE A 44 -10.58 4.76 -0.03
CA PHE A 44 -9.79 3.58 0.33
C PHE A 44 -9.83 2.52 -0.78
N ALA A 45 -11.00 2.17 -1.30
CA ALA A 45 -11.14 1.17 -2.36
C ALA A 45 -10.36 1.54 -3.64
N LYS A 46 -10.34 2.84 -4.00
CA LYS A 46 -9.55 3.34 -5.13
C LYS A 46 -8.04 3.19 -4.90
N ARG A 47 -7.56 3.52 -3.70
CA ARG A 47 -6.14 3.33 -3.34
C ARG A 47 -5.76 1.86 -3.34
N LEU A 48 -6.57 1.01 -2.70
CA LEU A 48 -6.34 -0.44 -2.67
C LEU A 48 -6.28 -1.05 -4.07
N ARG A 49 -7.16 -0.63 -4.99
CA ARG A 49 -7.12 -1.09 -6.38
C ARG A 49 -5.80 -0.70 -7.06
N LYS A 50 -5.36 0.55 -6.89
CA LYS A 50 -4.08 1.04 -7.45
C LYS A 50 -2.91 0.24 -6.89
N ASP A 51 -2.90 0.00 -5.59
CA ASP A 51 -1.84 -0.77 -4.91
C ASP A 51 -1.77 -2.21 -5.46
N LEU A 52 -2.91 -2.86 -5.68
CA LEU A 52 -2.98 -4.20 -6.28
C LEU A 52 -2.63 -4.23 -7.77
N GLU A 53 -2.77 -3.12 -8.49
CA GLU A 53 -2.45 -3.05 -9.92
C GLU A 53 -0.94 -2.96 -10.19
N ILE A 54 -0.14 -2.57 -9.19
CA ILE A 54 1.31 -2.39 -9.32
C ILE A 54 2.15 -3.44 -8.59
N ALA A 55 1.51 -4.39 -7.91
CA ALA A 55 2.20 -5.42 -7.15
C ALA A 55 1.71 -6.83 -7.51
N ALA A 56 2.62 -7.79 -7.49
CA ALA A 56 2.32 -9.20 -7.68
C ALA A 56 3.04 -10.04 -6.65
N GLU A 57 2.33 -11.00 -6.07
CA GLU A 57 2.87 -11.94 -5.10
C GLU A 57 3.19 -13.27 -5.78
N PHE A 58 4.32 -13.86 -5.41
CA PHE A 58 4.83 -15.12 -5.92
C PHE A 58 5.30 -15.99 -4.76
N THR A 59 4.87 -17.25 -4.74
CA THR A 59 5.39 -18.24 -3.79
C THR A 59 6.70 -18.83 -4.31
N LEU A 60 7.75 -18.77 -3.50
CA LEU A 60 9.03 -19.41 -3.82
C LEU A 60 8.87 -20.93 -3.70
N SER A 61 9.12 -21.64 -4.80
CA SER A 61 9.11 -23.11 -4.83
C SER A 61 10.50 -23.73 -4.57
N ALA A 62 11.56 -22.92 -4.70
CA ALA A 62 12.94 -23.32 -4.50
C ALA A 62 13.44 -22.88 -3.12
N SER A 63 14.60 -23.42 -2.69
CA SER A 63 15.21 -22.99 -1.43
C SER A 63 15.69 -21.54 -1.52
N VAL A 64 15.78 -20.86 -0.38
CA VAL A 64 16.31 -19.49 -0.29
C VAL A 64 17.71 -19.39 -0.90
N ARG A 65 18.56 -20.41 -0.71
CA ARG A 65 19.91 -20.44 -1.26
C ARG A 65 19.91 -20.47 -2.79
N ASP A 66 19.06 -21.32 -3.39
CA ASP A 66 18.93 -21.40 -4.85
C ASP A 66 18.37 -20.10 -5.42
N PHE A 67 17.41 -19.49 -4.72
CA PHE A 67 16.86 -18.19 -5.08
C PHE A 67 17.93 -17.09 -5.06
N LEU A 68 18.74 -16.98 -4.01
CA LEU A 68 19.83 -16.01 -3.93
C LEU A 68 20.89 -16.25 -5.02
N ALA A 69 21.22 -17.52 -5.30
CA ALA A 69 22.12 -17.87 -6.39
C ALA A 69 21.56 -17.44 -7.77
N ALA A 70 20.26 -17.64 -8.00
CA ALA A 70 19.58 -17.20 -9.22
C ALA A 70 19.58 -15.67 -9.35
N LEU A 71 19.25 -14.95 -8.28
CA LEU A 71 19.31 -13.48 -8.26
C LEU A 71 20.73 -12.98 -8.58
N LYS A 72 21.76 -13.59 -7.99
CA LYS A 72 23.15 -13.24 -8.28
C LYS A 72 23.51 -13.51 -9.75
N ALA A 73 23.12 -14.67 -10.29
CA ALA A 73 23.36 -15.02 -11.69
C ALA A 73 22.65 -14.07 -12.67
N GLN A 74 21.47 -13.56 -12.30
CA GLN A 74 20.72 -12.56 -13.06
C GLN A 74 21.13 -11.11 -12.76
N GLN A 75 22.25 -10.90 -12.05
CA GLN A 75 22.79 -9.57 -11.74
C GLN A 75 21.81 -8.69 -10.96
N TYR A 76 21.24 -9.22 -9.88
CA TYR A 76 20.51 -8.42 -8.91
C TYR A 76 21.43 -7.88 -7.82
N THR A 77 21.07 -6.71 -7.29
CA THR A 77 21.74 -6.04 -6.20
C THR A 77 20.79 -5.91 -5.02
N LYS A 78 21.31 -6.24 -3.83
CA LYS A 78 20.56 -6.16 -2.57
C LYS A 78 20.47 -4.71 -2.10
N VAL A 79 19.27 -4.26 -1.74
CA VAL A 79 19.03 -2.96 -1.12
C VAL A 79 18.91 -3.15 0.39
N GLN A 80 19.69 -2.39 1.15
CA GLN A 80 19.63 -2.37 2.61
C GLN A 80 19.01 -1.06 3.10
N ILE A 81 17.96 -1.18 3.90
CA ILE A 81 17.31 -0.06 4.57
C ILE A 81 17.59 -0.18 6.08
N PRO A 82 18.33 0.78 6.68
CA PRO A 82 18.61 0.75 8.11
C PRO A 82 17.35 0.69 8.95
N GLY A 83 17.29 -0.27 9.86
CA GLY A 83 16.14 -0.46 10.74
C GLY A 83 15.02 -1.34 10.16
N LEU A 84 15.23 -1.93 8.97
CA LEU A 84 14.35 -2.93 8.35
C LEU A 84 15.14 -4.20 7.97
N GLU A 85 15.87 -4.78 8.93
CA GLU A 85 16.76 -5.92 8.64
C GLU A 85 15.99 -7.20 8.25
N ASN A 86 14.73 -7.33 8.69
CA ASN A 86 13.86 -8.47 8.33
C ASN A 86 13.24 -8.36 6.93
N LEU A 87 13.45 -7.25 6.23
CA LEU A 87 12.95 -7.04 4.88
C LEU A 87 14.10 -7.16 3.87
N GLN A 88 14.05 -8.18 3.03
CA GLN A 88 15.01 -8.37 1.96
C GLN A 88 14.49 -7.71 0.70
N ILE A 89 15.29 -6.81 0.10
CA ILE A 89 14.91 -6.08 -1.11
C ILE A 89 16.00 -6.29 -2.16
N PHE A 90 15.59 -6.57 -3.38
CA PHE A 90 16.48 -6.77 -4.53
C PHE A 90 15.98 -5.97 -5.72
N VAL A 91 16.93 -5.42 -6.47
CA VAL A 91 16.69 -4.71 -7.74
C VAL A 91 17.70 -5.19 -8.78
N PRO A 92 17.37 -5.17 -10.08
CA PRO A 92 18.37 -5.33 -11.12
C PRO A 92 19.55 -4.37 -10.92
N ASP A 93 20.78 -4.84 -11.18
CA ASP A 93 22.00 -4.04 -10.98
C ASP A 93 22.00 -2.75 -11.82
N THR A 94 21.30 -2.77 -12.96
CA THR A 94 21.05 -1.58 -13.79
C THR A 94 20.42 -0.43 -13.01
N PHE A 95 19.63 -0.71 -11.97
CA PHE A 95 18.99 0.30 -11.13
C PHE A 95 19.82 0.70 -9.91
N ALA A 96 20.93 0.01 -9.61
CA ALA A 96 21.68 0.19 -8.36
C ALA A 96 22.24 1.62 -8.19
N GLN A 97 22.53 2.30 -9.30
CA GLN A 97 22.99 3.70 -9.30
C GLN A 97 21.83 4.71 -9.23
N GLU A 98 20.62 4.29 -9.57
CA GLU A 98 19.42 5.14 -9.63
C GLU A 98 18.67 5.14 -8.29
N LYS A 99 19.29 5.75 -7.28
CA LYS A 99 18.71 5.80 -5.92
C LYS A 99 17.33 6.45 -5.88
N SER A 100 17.07 7.45 -6.73
CA SER A 100 15.75 8.10 -6.86
C SER A 100 14.68 7.10 -7.31
N LEU A 101 14.99 6.28 -8.32
CA LEU A 101 14.10 5.24 -8.82
C LEU A 101 13.76 4.21 -7.75
N ILE A 102 14.78 3.73 -7.02
CA ILE A 102 14.58 2.78 -5.91
C ILE A 102 13.68 3.41 -4.83
N LEU A 103 13.90 4.69 -4.49
CA LEU A 103 13.06 5.41 -3.52
C LEU A 103 11.61 5.56 -4.00
N GLN A 104 11.39 5.85 -5.29
CA GLN A 104 10.05 5.92 -5.88
C GLN A 104 9.34 4.56 -5.81
N LEU A 105 10.04 3.48 -6.17
CA LEU A 105 9.56 2.11 -6.09
C LEU A 105 9.20 1.71 -4.64
N LEU A 106 10.02 2.08 -3.65
CA LEU A 106 9.72 1.86 -2.23
C LEU A 106 8.53 2.69 -1.73
N ASN A 107 8.38 3.92 -2.23
CA ASN A 107 7.21 4.74 -1.93
C ASN A 107 5.94 4.15 -2.53
N ALA A 108 6.01 3.64 -3.76
CA ALA A 108 4.91 2.94 -4.42
C ALA A 108 4.52 1.68 -3.64
N ALA A 109 5.50 0.88 -3.19
CA ALA A 109 5.25 -0.27 -2.33
C ALA A 109 4.61 0.11 -0.98
N ALA A 110 4.90 1.30 -0.46
CA ALA A 110 4.28 1.85 0.74
C ALA A 110 2.91 2.53 0.48
N GLY A 111 2.33 2.40 -0.71
CA GLY A 111 1.03 2.98 -1.08
C GLY A 111 1.03 4.50 -1.20
N LYS A 112 2.20 5.14 -1.37
CA LYS A 112 2.28 6.59 -1.61
C LYS A 112 1.95 6.90 -3.07
N ASP A 113 1.17 7.95 -3.28
CA ASP A 113 0.81 8.44 -4.62
C ASP A 113 2.01 9.09 -5.33
N CYS A 114 2.81 8.30 -6.04
CA CYS A 114 3.94 8.78 -6.86
C CYS A 114 3.54 9.37 -8.23
N SER A 115 2.26 9.74 -8.43
CA SER A 115 1.75 10.17 -9.75
C SER A 115 2.31 11.50 -10.24
N LYS A 116 3.01 12.25 -9.39
CA LYS A 116 3.67 13.51 -9.75
C LYS A 116 5.14 13.34 -10.14
N ASP A 117 5.73 12.18 -9.81
CA ASP A 117 7.14 11.88 -10.03
C ASP A 117 7.33 10.90 -11.21
N SER A 118 6.25 10.53 -11.91
CA SER A 118 6.25 9.49 -12.95
C SER A 118 6.73 9.93 -14.32
N ASP A 119 6.86 11.24 -14.57
CA ASP A 119 7.21 11.77 -15.90
C ASP A 119 8.66 11.46 -16.32
N GLU A 120 9.51 10.97 -15.40
CA GLU A 120 10.92 10.68 -15.68
C GLU A 120 11.29 9.19 -15.69
N VAL A 121 10.38 8.27 -15.36
CA VAL A 121 10.72 6.83 -15.28
C VAL A 121 10.59 6.18 -16.65
N ALA A 122 11.61 6.39 -17.49
CA ALA A 122 11.73 5.77 -18.81
C ALA A 122 12.21 4.31 -18.68
N GLY A 123 11.33 3.39 -18.25
CA GLY A 123 11.65 1.96 -18.28
C GLY A 123 10.73 1.05 -17.46
N GLU A 124 10.83 -0.25 -17.72
CA GLU A 124 10.20 -1.31 -16.92
C GLU A 124 10.93 -1.48 -15.58
N SER A 125 10.76 -0.50 -14.69
CA SER A 125 11.37 -0.51 -13.36
C SER A 125 10.54 -1.35 -12.39
N PHE A 126 11.25 -2.13 -11.58
CA PHE A 126 10.65 -3.00 -10.59
C PHE A 126 11.62 -3.26 -9.44
N LEU A 127 11.07 -3.69 -8.30
CA LEU A 127 11.81 -4.19 -7.15
C LEU A 127 11.18 -5.50 -6.69
N LEU A 128 12.00 -6.39 -6.15
CA LEU A 128 11.59 -7.57 -5.42
C LEU A 128 11.73 -7.33 -3.92
N MET A 129 10.74 -7.74 -3.15
CA MET A 129 10.83 -7.73 -1.70
C MET A 129 10.24 -8.99 -1.09
N THR A 130 10.84 -9.45 -0.01
CA THR A 130 10.31 -10.54 0.79
C THR A 130 10.62 -10.24 2.24
N LYS A 131 9.73 -10.65 3.13
CA LYS A 131 9.90 -10.49 4.57
C LYS A 131 9.89 -11.85 5.20
N TYR A 132 10.71 -12.05 6.22
CA TYR A 132 10.66 -13.27 7.01
C TYR A 132 10.18 -12.95 8.42
N SER A 133 9.44 -13.88 9.00
CA SER A 133 8.95 -13.74 10.35
C SER A 133 9.97 -14.32 11.34
N GLU A 134 10.00 -13.80 12.57
CA GLU A 134 10.86 -14.36 13.64
C GLU A 134 10.51 -15.82 13.96
N LYS A 135 9.34 -16.31 13.51
CA LYS A 135 8.93 -17.72 13.66
C LYS A 135 9.60 -18.65 12.65
N ASP A 136 10.20 -18.10 11.59
CA ASP A 136 10.95 -18.84 10.56
C ASP A 136 12.44 -18.95 10.91
N GLN A 137 12.80 -18.75 12.19
CA GLN A 137 14.19 -18.69 12.70
C GLN A 137 15.04 -19.93 12.42
N GLU A 138 14.45 -21.06 12.02
CA GLU A 138 15.22 -22.22 11.51
C GLU A 138 15.92 -21.94 10.16
N PHE A 139 15.52 -20.88 9.45
CA PHE A 139 16.08 -20.44 8.15
C PHE A 139 17.06 -19.25 8.26
N ASP A 140 17.39 -18.79 9.47
CA ASP A 140 18.11 -17.52 9.73
C ASP A 140 19.47 -17.42 9.00
N ASP A 141 20.14 -18.54 8.74
CA ASP A 141 21.43 -18.56 8.04
C ASP A 141 21.34 -18.50 6.49
N SER A 142 20.14 -18.62 5.91
CA SER A 142 20.01 -18.71 4.45
C SER A 142 19.99 -17.34 3.77
N TRP A 143 19.44 -16.30 4.41
CA TRP A 143 19.36 -14.95 3.84
C TRP A 143 20.61 -14.11 4.07
N SER A 144 21.40 -14.45 5.10
CA SER A 144 22.72 -13.89 5.37
C SER A 144 23.77 -14.36 4.34
N ALA A 145 23.49 -15.43 3.59
CA ALA A 145 24.35 -15.98 2.55
C ALA A 145 24.45 -15.12 1.27
N TRP A 146 23.87 -13.92 1.25
CA TRP A 146 24.04 -13.01 0.12
C TRP A 146 25.49 -12.51 0.00
N GLU A 147 26.15 -12.85 -1.11
CA GLU A 147 27.58 -12.54 -1.34
C GLU A 147 27.83 -11.25 -2.13
N GLY A 148 26.78 -10.54 -2.58
CA GLY A 148 26.90 -9.30 -3.35
C GLY A 148 27.03 -8.05 -2.47
N GLN A 149 27.62 -6.97 -2.98
CA GLN A 149 27.70 -5.71 -2.25
C GLN A 149 26.30 -5.07 -2.13
N PRO A 150 25.76 -4.86 -0.92
CA PRO A 150 24.47 -4.22 -0.76
C PRO A 150 24.59 -2.70 -0.95
N ILE A 151 23.54 -2.09 -1.52
CA ILE A 151 23.42 -0.63 -1.57
C ILE A 151 22.55 -0.14 -0.42
N LYS A 152 23.03 0.88 0.28
CA LYS A 152 22.30 1.49 1.40
C LYS A 152 21.40 2.62 0.90
N ILE A 153 20.10 2.48 1.17
CA ILE A 153 19.07 3.47 0.83
C ILE A 153 18.34 3.87 2.11
N VAL A 154 18.02 5.16 2.25
CA VAL A 154 17.30 5.69 3.42
C VAL A 154 16.02 6.39 2.92
N PRO A 155 14.87 5.69 2.93
CA PRO A 155 13.59 6.30 2.62
C PRO A 155 13.12 7.26 3.70
N GLN A 156 12.02 7.97 3.43
CA GLN A 156 11.34 8.77 4.44
C GLN A 156 10.83 7.90 5.59
N VAL A 157 10.78 8.47 6.80
CA VAL A 157 10.35 7.78 8.03
C VAL A 157 8.97 7.13 7.88
N GLU A 158 8.04 7.80 7.21
CA GLU A 158 6.71 7.26 6.91
C GLU A 158 6.78 5.98 6.07
N THR A 159 7.59 5.99 5.00
CA THR A 159 7.79 4.84 4.12
C THR A 159 8.41 3.67 4.90
N ILE A 160 9.42 3.96 5.73
CA ILE A 160 10.03 2.96 6.62
C ILE A 160 8.97 2.34 7.55
N ASN A 161 8.14 3.17 8.18
CA ASN A 161 7.09 2.70 9.09
C ASN A 161 6.03 1.84 8.38
N THR A 162 5.64 2.19 7.15
CA THR A 162 4.71 1.38 6.37
C THR A 162 5.33 0.02 6.02
N LEU A 163 6.55 0.02 5.46
CA LEU A 163 7.25 -1.22 5.10
C LEU A 163 7.51 -2.12 6.32
N LYS A 164 7.81 -1.52 7.48
CA LYS A 164 7.95 -2.24 8.75
C LYS A 164 6.69 -3.00 9.17
N ASN A 165 5.52 -2.40 8.95
CA ASN A 165 4.24 -2.98 9.35
C ASN A 165 3.59 -3.82 8.24
N MET A 166 4.09 -3.74 7.02
CA MET A 166 3.60 -4.51 5.89
C MET A 166 3.79 -6.01 6.14
N LYS A 167 2.76 -6.79 5.79
CA LYS A 167 2.85 -8.25 5.76
C LYS A 167 3.23 -8.67 4.36
N VAL A 168 4.33 -9.41 4.26
CA VAL A 168 4.86 -9.94 3.01
C VAL A 168 5.24 -11.37 3.34
N ASP A 169 4.31 -12.30 3.13
CA ASP A 169 4.49 -13.71 3.50
C ASP A 169 5.24 -14.47 2.38
N ASN A 170 5.21 -13.95 1.16
CA ASN A 170 5.87 -14.50 -0.02
C ASN A 170 6.73 -13.44 -0.74
N LEU A 171 7.25 -13.76 -1.93
CA LEU A 171 7.98 -12.80 -2.75
C LEU A 171 7.00 -11.80 -3.40
N LEU A 172 7.18 -10.52 -3.13
CA LEU A 172 6.42 -9.42 -3.72
C LEU A 172 7.25 -8.71 -4.78
N LEU A 173 6.74 -8.66 -6.00
CA LEU A 173 7.24 -7.84 -7.09
C LEU A 173 6.43 -6.54 -7.12
N VAL A 174 7.09 -5.40 -7.08
CA VAL A 174 6.46 -4.08 -7.20
C VAL A 174 7.00 -3.36 -8.42
N VAL A 175 6.12 -2.83 -9.26
CA VAL A 175 6.45 -2.04 -10.46
C VAL A 175 5.98 -0.60 -10.29
N MET A 176 6.51 0.31 -11.10
CA MET A 176 6.03 1.71 -11.10
C MET A 176 4.69 1.89 -11.82
N GLN A 177 4.42 1.07 -12.84
CA GLN A 177 3.22 1.20 -13.68
C GLN A 177 2.54 -0.15 -13.88
N PRO A 178 1.20 -0.23 -13.81
CA PRO A 178 0.48 -1.50 -13.97
C PRO A 178 0.78 -2.25 -15.26
N VAL A 179 1.06 -1.53 -16.36
CA VAL A 179 1.39 -2.13 -17.65
C VAL A 179 2.68 -2.97 -17.59
N HIS A 180 3.66 -2.57 -16.78
CA HIS A 180 4.90 -3.32 -16.60
C HIS A 180 4.67 -4.62 -15.83
N LEU A 181 3.65 -4.69 -14.98
CA LEU A 181 3.38 -5.87 -14.17
C LEU A 181 3.05 -7.09 -15.03
N VAL A 182 2.35 -6.90 -16.15
CA VAL A 182 1.98 -8.00 -17.06
C VAL A 182 3.22 -8.61 -17.72
N ASN A 183 4.17 -7.76 -18.15
CA ASN A 183 5.41 -8.21 -18.77
C ASN A 183 6.31 -8.90 -17.74
N GLN A 184 6.48 -8.29 -16.57
CA GLN A 184 7.32 -8.84 -15.50
C GLN A 184 6.77 -10.15 -14.94
N ARG A 185 5.44 -10.31 -14.82
CA ARG A 185 4.84 -11.61 -14.44
C ARG A 185 5.24 -12.74 -15.38
N LYS A 186 5.27 -12.49 -16.69
CA LYS A 186 5.67 -13.52 -17.65
C LYS A 186 7.16 -13.86 -17.53
N ALA A 187 8.01 -12.86 -17.29
CA ALA A 187 9.44 -13.07 -17.12
C ALA A 187 9.76 -13.86 -15.84
N PHE A 188 9.06 -13.60 -14.74
CA PHE A 188 9.27 -14.29 -13.45
C PHE A 188 8.64 -15.69 -13.36
N GLN A 189 7.72 -16.04 -14.26
CA GLN A 189 7.10 -17.36 -14.31
C GLN A 189 7.84 -18.38 -15.19
N GLN A 190 8.85 -17.95 -15.96
CA GLN A 190 9.69 -18.81 -16.78
C GLN A 190 10.84 -19.39 -15.98
#